data_AF-A0AAD6YXM1-F1
#
_entry.id   AF-A0AAD6YXM1-F1
#
_cell.length_a   1.000
_cell.length_b   1.000
_cell.length_c   1.000
_cell.angle_alpha   90.00
_cell.angle_beta   90.00
_cell.angle_gamma   90.00
#
_symmetry.space_group_name_H-M   'P 1'
#
loop_
_entity.id
_entity.type
_entity.pdbx_description
1 polymer ?
#
loop_
_entity_poly.entity_id
_entity_poly.type
_entity_poly.pdbx_seq_one_letter_code
_entity_poly.pdbx_strand_id
1 'polypeptide(L)'
;PPLALPKTDWWRVPPPAPGPWGVQFDQGCLMLLAGDSDDVAGEWIKAGVEVETGREYIGAVVTSPWSDWAIAPAEHSTSTLGDPPSPYALYMQIVREGPLLTVNQHIAQRTPDEGGKAPSGGGEGALHKHLIKIRKVRGFNLDAAGKPQAKKGDKWRVGPMVCGPTNEAGLKAEFWGFELRYL
;
A
#
# COMPACT_ATOMS: atom_id res chain seq x y z
N PRO A 1 13.03 -9.31 17.67
CA PRO A 1 13.72 -8.65 16.53
C PRO A 1 12.77 -7.67 15.81
N PRO A 2 13.23 -6.46 15.43
CA PRO A 2 12.43 -5.54 14.64
C PRO A 2 12.17 -6.15 13.26
N LEU A 3 10.99 -6.74 13.08
CA LEU A 3 10.72 -7.62 11.96
C LEU A 3 10.20 -6.83 10.74
N ALA A 4 11.12 -6.50 9.84
CA ALA A 4 10.98 -6.17 8.42
C ALA A 4 10.14 -4.96 7.95
N LEU A 5 10.74 -4.24 6.99
CA LEU A 5 10.25 -3.09 6.23
C LEU A 5 9.93 -3.54 4.79
N PRO A 6 8.67 -3.62 4.37
CA PRO A 6 8.33 -3.38 2.97
C PRO A 6 8.48 -1.87 2.65
N LYS A 7 9.54 -1.55 1.93
CA LYS A 7 9.73 -0.26 1.27
C LYS A 7 9.30 -0.43 -0.18
N THR A 8 8.26 0.26 -0.60
CA THR A 8 7.82 0.17 -1.99
C THR A 8 7.85 1.54 -2.58
N ASP A 9 8.73 1.72 -3.52
CA ASP A 9 9.10 3.05 -3.96
C ASP A 9 8.07 3.67 -4.96
N TRP A 10 6.92 3.03 -5.26
CA TRP A 10 6.08 3.36 -6.45
C TRP A 10 4.85 2.46 -6.70
N TRP A 11 3.83 3.05 -7.35
CA TRP A 11 2.81 2.37 -8.19
C TRP A 11 2.47 3.17 -9.45
N ARG A 12 1.70 2.55 -10.35
CA ARG A 12 1.11 3.10 -11.57
C ARG A 12 -0.14 2.27 -11.97
N VAL A 13 -0.96 2.71 -12.93
CA VAL A 13 -2.05 1.95 -13.58
C VAL A 13 -2.02 2.19 -15.10
N PRO A 14 -1.65 1.24 -15.97
CA PRO A 14 -1.44 1.46 -17.42
C PRO A 14 -2.66 1.13 -18.33
N PRO A 15 -2.70 1.60 -19.61
CA PRO A 15 -3.65 1.16 -20.65
C PRO A 15 -3.05 0.16 -21.69
N PRO A 16 -3.81 -0.40 -22.66
CA PRO A 16 -5.26 -0.63 -22.74
C PRO A 16 -5.60 -2.12 -23.05
N ALA A 17 -6.12 -2.84 -22.07
CA ALA A 17 -6.96 -4.04 -22.23
C ALA A 17 -7.91 -4.01 -21.04
N PRO A 18 -9.15 -4.54 -21.12
CA PRO A 18 -10.27 -4.00 -20.36
C PRO A 18 -10.01 -3.98 -18.85
N GLY A 19 -10.44 -2.86 -18.29
CA GLY A 19 -10.40 -2.52 -16.88
C GLY A 19 -10.02 -1.07 -16.64
N PRO A 20 -10.95 -0.11 -16.81
CA PRO A 20 -10.64 1.30 -16.57
C PRO A 20 -10.47 1.52 -15.07
N TRP A 21 -9.36 2.14 -14.66
CA TRP A 21 -9.22 2.79 -13.37
C TRP A 21 -10.16 3.99 -13.29
N GLY A 22 -10.88 4.10 -12.18
CA GLY A 22 -11.85 5.17 -11.95
C GLY A 22 -13.27 4.65 -11.73
N VAL A 23 -13.47 3.33 -11.74
CA VAL A 23 -14.71 2.71 -11.28
C VAL A 23 -14.75 2.72 -9.75
N GLN A 24 -15.95 2.82 -9.19
CA GLN A 24 -16.16 2.81 -7.74
C GLN A 24 -15.45 1.61 -7.08
N PHE A 25 -14.69 1.89 -6.04
CA PHE A 25 -13.88 0.94 -5.26
C PHE A 25 -12.70 0.31 -5.99
N ASP A 26 -12.27 0.81 -7.16
CA ASP A 26 -10.99 0.43 -7.75
C ASP A 26 -9.84 0.72 -6.78
N GLN A 27 -8.96 -0.25 -6.58
CA GLN A 27 -7.89 -0.21 -5.59
C GLN A 27 -6.56 -0.66 -6.17
N GLY A 28 -5.53 0.15 -5.91
CA GLY A 28 -4.12 -0.19 -6.10
C GLY A 28 -3.39 0.00 -4.78
N CYS A 29 -3.02 -1.10 -4.13
CA CYS A 29 -2.56 -1.11 -2.75
C CYS A 29 -1.28 -1.94 -2.56
N LEU A 30 -0.62 -1.73 -1.42
CA LEU A 30 0.13 -2.79 -0.76
C LEU A 30 -0.75 -3.48 0.26
N MET A 31 -0.52 -4.78 0.43
CA MET A 31 -1.14 -5.57 1.47
C MET A 31 -0.08 -6.23 2.35
N LEU A 32 -0.31 -6.21 3.66
CA LEU A 32 0.43 -6.96 4.67
C LEU A 32 -0.54 -7.94 5.34
N LEU A 33 -0.17 -9.20 5.39
CA LEU A 33 -0.92 -10.26 6.08
C LEU A 33 -0.06 -10.81 7.20
N ALA A 34 -0.62 -10.88 8.42
CA ALA A 34 -0.01 -11.62 9.51
C ALA A 34 -0.44 -13.09 9.42
N GLY A 35 0.52 -14.01 9.38
CA GLY A 35 0.25 -15.45 9.40
C GLY A 35 0.14 -16.15 8.04
N ASP A 36 0.35 -17.47 8.07
CA ASP A 36 0.48 -18.33 6.89
C ASP A 36 -0.69 -19.33 6.71
N SER A 37 -1.73 -19.26 7.54
CA SER A 37 -2.88 -20.16 7.37
C SER A 37 -3.94 -19.55 6.44
N ASP A 38 -4.51 -20.38 5.58
CA ASP A 38 -5.73 -20.05 4.83
C ASP A 38 -6.92 -19.76 5.79
N ASP A 39 -6.77 -20.12 7.07
CA ASP A 39 -7.68 -19.83 8.19
C ASP A 39 -7.40 -18.49 8.91
N VAL A 40 -6.40 -17.65 8.51
CA VAL A 40 -6.22 -16.31 9.12
C VAL A 40 -7.25 -15.33 8.56
N ALA A 41 -8.53 -15.62 8.79
CA ALA A 41 -9.58 -14.64 8.72
C ALA A 41 -9.39 -13.65 9.89
N GLY A 42 -8.62 -12.58 9.69
CA GLY A 42 -8.78 -11.42 10.58
C GLY A 42 -7.66 -10.40 10.64
N GLU A 43 -6.44 -10.68 10.19
CA GLU A 43 -5.32 -9.77 10.46
C GLU A 43 -4.50 -9.38 9.23
N TRP A 44 -4.95 -8.30 8.62
CA TRP A 44 -4.31 -7.73 7.44
C TRP A 44 -4.39 -6.22 7.44
N ILE A 45 -3.49 -5.61 6.67
CA ILE A 45 -3.55 -4.19 6.32
C ILE A 45 -3.52 -4.10 4.80
N LYS A 46 -4.43 -3.33 4.22
CA LYS A 46 -4.21 -2.77 2.87
C LYS A 46 -3.97 -1.27 3.00
N ALA A 47 -3.05 -0.73 2.23
CA ALA A 47 -2.83 0.70 2.13
C ALA A 47 -2.57 1.07 0.68
N GLY A 48 -3.14 2.19 0.24
CA GLY A 48 -2.93 2.68 -1.11
C GLY A 48 -4.01 3.61 -1.62
N VAL A 49 -4.22 3.58 -2.93
CA VAL A 49 -5.23 4.39 -3.61
C VAL A 49 -6.51 3.59 -3.79
N GLU A 50 -7.64 4.22 -3.49
CA GLU A 50 -8.99 3.69 -3.68
C GLU A 50 -9.87 4.75 -4.36
N VAL A 51 -10.66 4.37 -5.35
CA VAL A 51 -11.63 5.27 -5.99
C VAL A 51 -12.95 5.24 -5.22
N GLU A 52 -13.43 6.40 -4.78
CA GLU A 52 -14.70 6.56 -4.07
C GLU A 52 -15.42 7.78 -4.64
N THR A 53 -16.69 7.63 -5.04
CA THR A 53 -17.51 8.70 -5.63
C THR A 53 -16.83 9.42 -6.81
N GLY A 54 -16.10 8.66 -7.64
CA GLY A 54 -15.39 9.17 -8.82
C GLY A 54 -14.12 9.99 -8.51
N ARG A 55 -13.59 9.91 -7.28
CA ARG A 55 -12.34 10.55 -6.87
C ARG A 55 -11.38 9.54 -6.27
N GLU A 56 -10.08 9.77 -6.45
CA GLU A 56 -9.05 8.98 -5.77
C GLU A 56 -8.89 9.44 -4.32
N TYR A 57 -8.82 8.46 -3.43
CA TYR A 57 -8.52 8.60 -2.02
C TYR A 57 -7.28 7.78 -1.69
N ILE A 58 -6.50 8.28 -0.75
CA ILE A 58 -5.31 7.64 -0.22
C ILE A 58 -5.60 7.23 1.20
N GLY A 59 -5.26 6.00 1.58
CA GLY A 59 -5.65 5.52 2.90
C GLY A 59 -5.14 4.14 3.25
N ALA A 60 -5.65 3.64 4.37
CA ALA A 60 -5.39 2.30 4.84
C ALA A 60 -6.64 1.69 5.49
N VAL A 61 -6.82 0.39 5.29
CA VAL A 61 -7.72 -0.44 6.09
C VAL A 61 -6.86 -1.36 6.94
N VAL A 62 -7.09 -1.34 8.24
CA VAL A 62 -6.46 -2.22 9.21
C VAL A 62 -7.54 -3.14 9.75
N THR A 63 -7.34 -4.44 9.63
CA THR A 63 -8.29 -5.44 10.09
C THR A 63 -7.65 -6.22 11.21
N SER A 64 -8.21 -6.16 12.42
CA SER A 64 -7.81 -6.96 13.59
C SER A 64 -8.82 -6.78 14.74
N PRO A 65 -9.81 -7.68 14.88
CA PRO A 65 -10.35 -8.55 13.84
C PRO A 65 -11.30 -7.80 12.89
N TRP A 66 -11.79 -6.61 13.28
CA TRP A 66 -12.70 -5.78 12.47
C TRP A 66 -11.89 -4.75 11.67
N SER A 67 -12.43 -4.34 10.54
CA SER A 67 -11.82 -3.35 9.66
C SER A 67 -12.02 -1.93 10.18
N ASP A 68 -10.93 -1.21 10.39
CA ASP A 68 -10.89 0.23 10.60
C ASP A 68 -10.30 0.88 9.35
N TRP A 69 -11.12 1.70 8.69
CA TRP A 69 -10.80 2.36 7.43
C TRP A 69 -10.54 3.85 7.65
N ALA A 70 -9.35 4.31 7.25
CA ALA A 70 -9.00 5.72 7.25
C ALA A 70 -8.58 6.15 5.84
N ILE A 71 -9.19 7.22 5.35
CA ILE A 71 -8.93 7.78 4.02
C ILE A 71 -8.81 9.30 4.07
N ALA A 72 -8.08 9.84 3.11
CA ALA A 72 -8.05 11.25 2.77
C ALA A 72 -8.12 11.40 1.24
N PRO A 73 -8.68 12.50 0.70
CA PRO A 73 -8.63 12.75 -0.73
C PRO A 73 -7.18 12.77 -1.24
N ALA A 74 -6.92 12.18 -2.41
CA ALA A 74 -5.64 12.31 -3.08
C ALA A 74 -5.45 13.76 -3.59
N GLU A 75 -4.30 14.37 -3.31
CA GLU A 75 -3.99 15.73 -3.78
C GLU A 75 -3.83 15.79 -5.31
N HIS A 76 -3.39 14.69 -5.91
CA HIS A 76 -3.28 14.51 -7.35
C HIS A 76 -3.76 13.11 -7.73
N SER A 77 -4.33 12.98 -8.94
CA SER A 77 -4.63 11.66 -9.50
C SER A 77 -3.34 10.92 -9.80
N THR A 78 -3.36 9.61 -9.62
CA THR A 78 -2.28 8.65 -9.94
C THR A 78 -2.61 7.82 -11.18
N SER A 79 -3.80 8.00 -11.76
CA SER A 79 -4.26 7.33 -12.98
C SER A 79 -3.37 7.64 -14.18
N THR A 80 -3.00 6.61 -14.93
CA THR A 80 -2.33 6.79 -16.24
C THR A 80 -3.24 6.49 -17.43
N LEU A 81 -4.55 6.50 -17.20
CA LEU A 81 -5.57 6.41 -18.24
C LEU A 81 -5.99 7.78 -18.81
N GLY A 82 -5.57 8.88 -18.18
CA GLY A 82 -5.81 10.23 -18.72
C GLY A 82 -4.97 10.52 -19.98
N ASP A 83 -5.39 11.52 -20.74
CA ASP A 83 -4.61 12.12 -21.83
C ASP A 83 -4.40 13.63 -21.57
N PRO A 84 -3.18 14.06 -21.15
CA PRO A 84 -2.00 13.23 -20.89
C PRO A 84 -2.15 12.38 -19.61
N PRO A 85 -1.42 11.25 -19.49
CA PRO A 85 -1.43 10.44 -18.27
C PRO A 85 -0.89 11.23 -17.09
N SER A 86 -1.44 11.00 -15.89
CA SER A 86 -0.98 11.73 -14.70
C SER A 86 0.53 11.60 -14.52
N PRO A 87 1.26 12.70 -14.28
CA PRO A 87 2.67 12.64 -13.95
C PRO A 87 2.91 12.16 -12.52
N TYR A 88 1.89 11.99 -11.68
CA TYR A 88 2.06 11.67 -10.26
C TYR A 88 2.02 10.16 -9.99
N ALA A 89 2.82 9.76 -9.02
CA ALA A 89 2.72 8.48 -8.32
C ALA A 89 2.60 8.74 -6.82
N LEU A 90 2.08 7.78 -6.10
CA LEU A 90 2.11 7.73 -4.63
C LEU A 90 3.25 6.73 -4.29
N TYR A 91 3.94 7.05 -3.22
CA TYR A 91 5.06 6.33 -2.65
C TYR A 91 4.61 5.78 -1.31
N MET A 92 5.02 4.58 -0.94
CA MET A 92 4.57 3.97 0.31
C MET A 92 5.62 3.19 1.07
N GLN A 93 5.43 3.18 2.38
CA GLN A 93 6.22 2.38 3.27
C GLN A 93 5.33 1.83 4.38
N ILE A 94 5.42 0.51 4.60
CA ILE A 94 4.87 -0.10 5.81
C ILE A 94 6.06 -0.50 6.69
N VAL A 95 6.05 -0.06 7.94
CA VAL A 95 7.10 -0.33 8.91
C VAL A 95 6.55 -1.16 10.03
N ARG A 96 7.22 -2.26 10.37
CA ARG A 96 6.88 -3.09 11.52
C ARG A 96 7.99 -3.13 12.56
N GLU A 97 7.64 -2.84 13.80
CA GLU A 97 8.51 -2.92 14.97
C GLU A 97 7.79 -3.72 16.08
N GLY A 98 8.00 -5.03 16.10
CA GLY A 98 7.24 -5.92 16.99
C GLY A 98 5.74 -5.89 16.66
N PRO A 99 4.85 -5.50 17.60
CA PRO A 99 3.41 -5.35 17.37
C PRO A 99 3.01 -3.95 16.87
N LEU A 100 3.98 -3.05 16.64
CA LEU A 100 3.73 -1.73 16.08
C LEU A 100 3.82 -1.79 14.56
N LEU A 101 2.78 -1.28 13.88
CA LEU A 101 2.79 -1.02 12.45
C LEU A 101 2.62 0.47 12.17
N THR A 102 3.37 0.97 11.19
CA THR A 102 3.25 2.34 10.69
C THR A 102 3.09 2.29 9.18
N VAL A 103 2.11 3.03 8.65
CA VAL A 103 1.95 3.25 7.21
C VAL A 103 2.31 4.70 6.92
N ASN A 104 3.26 4.89 6.02
CA ASN A 104 3.65 6.20 5.52
C ASN A 104 3.44 6.26 4.01
N GLN A 105 3.10 7.44 3.49
CA GLN A 105 2.88 7.63 2.06
C GLN A 105 3.24 9.05 1.60
N HIS A 106 3.38 9.27 0.30
CA HIS A 106 3.57 10.60 -0.30
C HIS A 106 3.18 10.61 -1.78
N ILE A 107 2.45 11.62 -2.27
CA ILE A 107 2.19 11.80 -3.71
C ILE A 107 3.24 12.74 -4.28
N ALA A 108 3.96 12.34 -5.33
CA ALA A 108 4.93 13.19 -6.01
C ALA A 108 4.95 12.93 -7.52
N GLN A 109 5.45 13.92 -8.27
CA GLN A 109 5.70 13.76 -9.71
C GLN A 109 6.76 12.69 -9.96
N ARG A 110 6.59 11.96 -11.06
CA ARG A 110 7.57 11.00 -11.59
C ARG A 110 8.84 11.74 -12.04
N THR A 111 10.00 11.22 -11.65
CA THR A 111 11.30 11.55 -12.25
C THR A 111 11.52 10.68 -13.50
N PRO A 112 11.62 11.25 -14.72
CA PRO A 112 11.67 10.46 -15.98
C PRO A 112 12.87 9.52 -16.12
N ASP A 113 13.98 9.79 -15.42
CA ASP A 113 15.29 9.24 -15.76
C ASP A 113 15.66 7.91 -15.06
N GLU A 114 14.80 7.40 -14.19
CA GLU A 114 15.25 6.38 -13.23
C GLU A 114 14.96 4.93 -13.64
N GLY A 115 14.48 4.66 -14.86
CA GLY A 115 14.17 3.27 -15.29
C GLY A 115 13.25 2.57 -14.29
N GLY A 116 12.46 3.39 -13.58
CA GLY A 116 11.64 2.98 -12.48
C GLY A 116 12.24 3.05 -11.06
N LYS A 117 13.55 3.12 -10.84
CA LYS A 117 14.08 3.28 -9.47
C LYS A 117 13.43 4.47 -8.74
N ALA A 118 13.22 4.33 -7.43
CA ALA A 118 12.83 5.45 -6.57
C ALA A 118 13.73 6.67 -6.83
N PRO A 119 13.24 7.92 -6.65
CA PRO A 119 14.06 9.12 -6.56
C PRO A 119 15.36 8.88 -5.78
N SER A 120 16.42 8.62 -6.53
CA SER A 120 17.78 8.34 -6.08
C SER A 120 18.63 9.62 -6.08
N GLY A 121 18.07 10.72 -6.59
CA GLY A 121 18.69 12.05 -6.67
C GLY A 121 19.00 12.72 -5.33
N GLY A 122 18.56 12.14 -4.21
CA GLY A 122 19.19 12.36 -2.92
C GLY A 122 19.24 11.03 -2.21
N GLY A 123 20.39 10.65 -1.65
CA GLY A 123 20.58 9.34 -1.02
C GLY A 123 19.43 8.95 -0.07
N GLU A 124 19.30 7.65 0.22
CA GLU A 124 18.25 6.92 0.99
C GLU A 124 17.31 7.71 1.93
N GLY A 125 17.73 8.83 2.52
CA GLY A 125 16.91 9.80 3.24
C GLY A 125 16.13 10.86 2.43
N ALA A 126 16.29 11.03 1.12
CA ALA A 126 15.58 12.11 0.39
C ALA A 126 14.08 11.83 0.20
N LEU A 127 13.70 10.64 -0.27
CA LEU A 127 12.29 10.24 -0.36
C LEU A 127 11.64 10.12 1.03
N HIS A 128 12.40 9.61 2.01
CA HIS A 128 11.92 9.44 3.39
C HIS A 128 11.53 10.75 4.07
N LYS A 129 12.11 11.89 3.67
CA LYS A 129 11.75 13.21 4.21
C LYS A 129 10.35 13.66 3.82
N HIS A 130 9.80 13.14 2.73
CA HIS A 130 8.49 13.53 2.22
C HIS A 130 7.38 12.54 2.57
N LEU A 131 7.74 11.32 3.00
CA LEU A 131 6.77 10.35 3.50
C LEU A 131 6.07 10.89 4.76
N ILE A 132 4.75 11.06 4.65
CA ILE A 132 3.90 11.43 5.77
C ILE A 132 3.27 10.19 6.37
N LYS A 133 3.21 10.13 7.70
CA LYS A 133 2.55 9.04 8.42
C LYS A 133 1.03 9.20 8.31
N ILE A 134 0.36 8.18 7.80
CA ILE A 134 -1.11 8.18 7.68
C ILE A 134 -1.80 7.19 8.61
N ARG A 135 -1.07 6.18 9.09
CA ARG A 135 -1.62 5.21 10.04
C ARG A 135 -0.55 4.75 11.00
N LYS A 136 -0.93 4.61 12.28
CA LYS A 136 -0.12 3.96 13.32
C LYS A 136 -1.02 2.97 14.05
N VAL A 137 -0.65 1.71 14.05
CA VAL A 137 -1.39 0.62 14.70
C VAL A 137 -0.52 0.04 15.78
N ARG A 138 -1.00 0.08 17.03
CA ARG A 138 -0.36 -0.62 18.15
C ARG A 138 -1.13 -1.89 18.43
N GLY A 139 -0.40 -2.97 18.73
CA GLY A 139 -1.02 -4.23 19.12
C GLY A 139 -1.59 -5.02 17.95
N PHE A 140 -1.07 -4.82 16.73
CA PHE A 140 -1.46 -5.65 15.61
C PHE A 140 -0.93 -7.08 15.78
N ASN A 141 -1.76 -8.07 15.46
CA ASN A 141 -1.45 -9.48 15.68
C ASN A 141 -1.25 -9.86 17.15
N LEU A 142 -2.00 -9.21 18.06
CA LEU A 142 -2.05 -9.57 19.47
C LEU A 142 -3.44 -10.06 19.87
N ASP A 143 -3.51 -11.05 20.75
CA ASP A 143 -4.75 -11.48 21.41
C ASP A 143 -5.18 -10.48 22.51
N ALA A 144 -6.32 -10.75 23.15
CA ALA A 144 -6.84 -9.90 24.24
C ALA A 144 -5.90 -9.83 25.46
N ALA A 145 -4.95 -10.76 25.60
CA ALA A 145 -3.93 -10.77 26.65
C ALA A 145 -2.61 -10.11 26.20
N GLY A 146 -2.56 -9.56 24.98
CA GLY A 146 -1.36 -8.93 24.42
C GLY A 146 -0.32 -9.92 23.90
N LYS A 147 -0.66 -11.20 23.73
CA LYS A 147 0.25 -12.22 23.18
C LYS A 147 0.14 -12.29 21.67
N PRO A 148 1.24 -12.54 20.94
CA PRO A 148 1.19 -12.72 19.49
C PRO A 148 0.18 -13.82 19.08
N GLN A 149 -0.72 -13.51 18.15
CA GLN A 149 -1.63 -14.50 17.59
C GLN A 149 -0.92 -15.40 16.57
N ALA A 150 0.09 -14.86 15.85
CA ALA A 150 0.93 -15.66 14.97
C ALA A 150 1.71 -16.71 15.77
N LYS A 151 1.63 -17.95 15.32
CA LYS A 151 2.33 -19.10 15.90
C LYS A 151 3.80 -19.09 15.48
N LYS A 152 4.63 -19.80 16.25
CA LYS A 152 6.03 -20.00 15.88
C LYS A 152 6.12 -20.72 14.53
N GLY A 153 6.75 -20.07 13.54
CA GLY A 153 6.87 -20.59 12.18
C GLY A 153 5.92 -19.91 11.17
N ASP A 154 4.93 -19.16 11.66
CA ASP A 154 4.05 -18.37 10.80
C ASP A 154 4.85 -17.29 10.06
N LYS A 155 4.54 -17.16 8.77
CA LYS A 155 5.13 -16.15 7.90
C LYS A 155 4.23 -14.94 7.81
N TRP A 156 4.85 -13.78 7.66
CA TRP A 156 4.14 -12.57 7.26
C TRP A 156 4.31 -12.43 5.75
N ARG A 157 3.23 -12.06 5.06
CA ARG A 157 3.23 -11.88 3.61
C ARG A 157 3.02 -10.40 3.32
N VAL A 158 3.80 -9.87 2.39
CA VAL A 158 3.64 -8.52 1.92
C VAL A 158 3.82 -8.46 0.42
N GLY A 159 2.99 -7.68 -0.24
CA GLY A 159 3.09 -7.48 -1.67
C GLY A 159 2.06 -6.50 -2.20
N PRO A 160 2.14 -6.23 -3.52
CA PRO A 160 1.09 -5.56 -4.25
C PRO A 160 -0.28 -6.24 -4.12
N MET A 161 -1.34 -5.45 -4.14
CA MET A 161 -2.73 -5.90 -4.16
C MET A 161 -3.53 -4.99 -5.10
N VAL A 162 -4.37 -5.60 -5.93
CA VAL A 162 -5.29 -4.91 -6.84
C VAL A 162 -6.69 -5.47 -6.60
N CYS A 163 -7.68 -4.59 -6.49
CA CYS A 163 -9.06 -5.00 -6.28
C CYS A 163 -10.00 -4.04 -7.01
N GLY A 164 -10.96 -4.57 -7.76
CA GLY A 164 -12.01 -3.78 -8.42
C GLY A 164 -13.38 -4.40 -8.14
N PRO A 165 -13.95 -4.24 -6.92
CA PRO A 165 -15.17 -4.94 -6.50
C PRO A 165 -16.38 -4.70 -7.40
N THR A 166 -16.46 -3.53 -8.04
CA THR A 166 -17.56 -3.19 -8.96
C THR A 166 -17.08 -3.03 -10.41
N ASN A 167 -15.82 -3.35 -10.70
CA ASN A 167 -15.23 -3.18 -12.01
C ASN A 167 -15.26 -4.49 -12.80
N GLU A 168 -16.39 -4.73 -13.48
CA GLU A 168 -16.61 -5.94 -14.28
C GLU A 168 -15.64 -6.06 -15.47
N ALA A 169 -15.09 -4.94 -15.93
CA ALA A 169 -14.12 -4.93 -17.01
C ALA A 169 -12.73 -5.43 -16.56
N GLY A 170 -12.48 -5.54 -15.25
CA GLY A 170 -11.19 -5.84 -14.66
C GLY A 170 -10.48 -4.58 -14.16
N LEU A 171 -9.31 -4.74 -13.56
CA LEU A 171 -8.48 -3.62 -13.12
C LEU A 171 -7.01 -3.99 -13.31
N LYS A 172 -6.20 -3.01 -13.71
CA LYS A 172 -4.75 -3.19 -13.83
C LYS A 172 -4.04 -2.13 -13.01
N ALA A 173 -3.13 -2.54 -12.13
CA ALA A 173 -2.15 -1.65 -11.53
C ALA A 173 -0.74 -2.22 -11.75
N GLU A 174 0.19 -1.33 -12.02
CA GLU A 174 1.62 -1.51 -12.07
C GLU A 174 2.22 -1.15 -10.71
N PHE A 175 3.14 -1.97 -10.25
CA PHE A 175 3.90 -1.74 -9.03
C PHE A 175 5.33 -1.98 -9.38
N TRP A 176 6.22 -1.18 -8.82
CA TRP A 176 7.60 -1.54 -9.00
C TRP A 176 8.49 -1.14 -7.84
N GLY A 177 9.80 -1.47 -7.96
CA GLY A 177 10.88 -1.27 -6.96
C GLY A 177 10.36 -1.45 -5.55
N PHE A 178 9.73 -2.61 -5.47
CA PHE A 178 9.36 -3.27 -4.26
C PHE A 178 10.64 -3.76 -3.63
N GLU A 179 10.95 -3.23 -2.46
CA GLU A 179 12.08 -3.61 -1.65
C GLU A 179 11.57 -4.16 -0.32
N LEU A 180 11.94 -5.39 0.00
CA LEU A 180 11.66 -5.99 1.29
C LEU A 180 12.98 -6.12 2.06
N ARG A 181 13.10 -5.41 3.19
CA ARG A 181 14.25 -5.53 4.09
C ARG A 181 13.85 -6.23 5.37
N TYR A 182 14.64 -7.22 5.76
CA TYR A 182 14.52 -7.94 7.02
C TYR A 182 15.81 -7.67 7.83
N LEU A 183 15.69 -7.06 9.01
CA LEU A 183 16.81 -6.67 9.88
C LEU A 183 16.77 -7.43 11.21
#